data_AF-A0A959BN55-F1
#
_entry.id   AF-A0A959BN55-F1
#
_cell.length_a   1.000
_cell.length_b   1.000
_cell.length_c   1.000
_cell.angle_alpha   90.00
_cell.angle_beta   90.00
_cell.angle_gamma   90.00
#
_symmetry.space_group_name_H-M   'P 1'
#
loop_
_entity.id
_entity.type
_entity.pdbx_description
1 polymer ?
#
loop_
_entity_poly.entity_id
_entity_poly.type
_entity_poly.pdbx_seq_one_letter_code
_entity_poly.pdbx_strand_id
1 'polypeptide(L)'
;GISESQDIEEQRKQFSFLTNTLVEDLTAFGTGGDTLYLQHCPMAFDNEGADWLSSGEEIRNPYFGDKMLTCGSIKEAFPLEHKPTAQARPDQVHNH
;
A
#
# COMPACT_ATOMS: atom_id res chain seq x y z
N GLY A 1 5.19 3.59 -18.21
CA GLY A 1 5.50 3.67 -16.77
C GLY A 1 4.97 4.97 -16.20
N ILE A 2 4.85 5.09 -14.88
CA ILE A 2 4.20 6.23 -14.20
C ILE A 2 4.75 7.57 -14.71
N SER A 3 6.07 7.70 -14.89
CA SER A 3 6.69 8.95 -15.36
C SER A 3 6.61 9.21 -16.88
N GLU A 4 6.08 8.27 -17.67
CA GLU A 4 5.99 8.41 -19.14
C GLU A 4 4.66 8.98 -19.62
N SER A 5 3.60 8.88 -18.80
CA SER A 5 2.34 9.55 -19.09
C SER A 5 2.44 11.04 -18.76
N GLN A 6 1.93 11.92 -19.61
CA GLN A 6 1.73 13.33 -19.27
C GLN A 6 0.37 13.58 -18.61
N ASP A 7 -0.50 12.57 -18.58
CA ASP A 7 -1.81 12.63 -17.93
C ASP A 7 -1.69 12.18 -16.47
N ILE A 8 -1.91 13.12 -15.55
CA ILE A 8 -1.85 12.90 -14.11
C ILE A 8 -2.85 11.86 -13.60
N GLU A 9 -4.02 11.74 -14.24
CA GLU A 9 -5.02 10.76 -13.84
C GLU A 9 -4.56 9.35 -14.20
N GLU A 10 -3.92 9.18 -15.35
CA GLU A 10 -3.30 7.91 -15.73
C GLU A 10 -2.12 7.55 -14.81
N GLN A 11 -1.30 8.54 -14.41
CA GLN A 11 -0.24 8.31 -13.43
C GLN A 11 -0.79 7.82 -12.09
N ARG A 12 -1.89 8.41 -11.62
CA ARG A 12 -2.57 8.01 -10.37
C ARG A 12 -3.11 6.59 -10.43
N LYS A 13 -3.70 6.18 -11.56
CA LYS A 13 -4.16 4.80 -11.77
C LYS A 13 -3.01 3.81 -11.71
N GLN A 14 -1.91 4.12 -12.40
CA GLN A 14 -0.71 3.27 -12.38
C GLN A 14 -0.08 3.21 -10.98
N PHE A 15 -0.08 4.31 -10.25
CA PHE A 15 0.37 4.35 -8.85
C PHE A 15 -0.51 3.48 -7.93
N SER A 16 -1.84 3.52 -8.11
CA SER A 16 -2.75 2.65 -7.35
C SER A 16 -2.50 1.17 -7.64
N PHE A 17 -2.29 0.81 -8.92
CA PHE A 17 -1.96 -0.57 -9.30
C PHE A 17 -0.67 -1.03 -8.64
N LEU A 18 0.40 -0.23 -8.71
CA LEU A 18 1.68 -0.54 -8.09
C LEU A 18 1.57 -0.69 -6.56
N THR A 19 0.78 0.17 -5.91
CA THR A 19 0.55 0.07 -4.47
C THR A 19 -0.08 -1.27 -4.11
N ASN A 20 -1.10 -1.72 -4.85
CA ASN A 20 -1.76 -2.99 -4.55
C ASN A 20 -0.78 -4.17 -4.61
N THR A 21 0.10 -4.20 -5.63
CA THR A 21 1.16 -5.23 -5.72
C THR A 21 2.13 -5.16 -4.55
N LEU A 22 2.57 -3.95 -4.16
CA LEU A 22 3.50 -3.79 -3.03
C LEU A 22 2.86 -4.19 -1.69
N VAL A 23 1.56 -3.94 -1.50
CA VAL A 23 0.84 -4.34 -0.28
C VAL A 23 0.83 -5.86 -0.12
N GLU A 24 0.66 -6.61 -1.21
CA GLU A 24 0.76 -8.07 -1.19
C GLU A 24 2.14 -8.54 -0.72
N ASP A 25 3.21 -7.94 -1.26
CA ASP A 25 4.59 -8.24 -0.88
C ASP A 25 4.88 -7.86 0.58
N LEU A 26 4.45 -6.68 1.03
CA LEU A 26 4.62 -6.22 2.41
C LEU A 26 3.87 -7.12 3.40
N THR A 27 2.71 -7.63 3.01
CA THR A 27 1.94 -8.57 3.84
C THR A 27 2.67 -9.91 3.97
N ALA A 28 3.30 -10.38 2.89
CA ALA A 28 4.02 -11.65 2.88
C ALA A 28 5.40 -11.57 3.58
N PHE A 29 6.16 -10.51 3.31
CA PHE A 29 7.58 -10.42 3.64
C PHE A 29 7.92 -9.35 4.69
N GLY A 30 6.96 -8.50 5.06
CA GLY A 30 7.17 -7.37 5.95
C GLY A 30 7.87 -6.21 5.24
N THR A 31 8.10 -5.12 5.98
CA THR A 31 8.63 -3.85 5.44
C THR A 31 10.15 -3.80 5.35
N GLY A 32 10.86 -4.76 5.94
CA GLY A 32 12.32 -4.81 5.92
C GLY A 32 13.01 -3.77 6.81
N GLY A 33 12.27 -3.02 7.64
CA GLY A 33 12.87 -2.20 8.69
C GLY A 33 12.28 -0.81 8.93
N ASP A 34 11.22 -0.41 8.22
CA ASP A 34 10.47 0.84 8.47
C ASP A 34 8.98 0.57 8.72
N THR A 35 8.30 1.34 9.59
CA THR A 35 6.84 1.22 9.69
C THR A 35 6.22 1.89 8.47
N LEU A 36 5.32 1.18 7.79
CA LEU A 36 4.53 1.72 6.69
C LEU A 36 3.05 1.74 7.06
N TYR A 37 2.34 2.75 6.61
CA TYR A 37 0.92 2.92 6.83
C TYR A 37 0.20 2.79 5.49
N LEU A 38 -0.69 1.80 5.39
CA LEU A 38 -1.66 1.73 4.31
C LEU A 38 -2.75 2.75 4.61
N GLN A 39 -2.87 3.75 3.75
CA GLN A 39 -3.90 4.78 3.83
C GLN A 39 -4.88 4.61 2.69
N HIS A 40 -6.13 5.02 2.90
CA HIS A 40 -7.25 4.79 1.99
C HIS A 40 -8.05 6.07 1.75
N CYS A 41 -8.49 6.28 0.51
CA CYS A 41 -9.44 7.31 0.13
C CYS A 41 -10.62 6.64 -0.56
N PRO A 42 -11.83 6.65 0.03
CA PRO A 42 -13.00 5.98 -0.55
C PRO A 42 -13.54 6.70 -1.79
N MET A 43 -13.14 7.96 -2.03
CA MET A 43 -13.63 8.78 -3.13
C MET A 43 -12.76 8.72 -4.38
N ALA A 44 -11.57 8.11 -4.31
CA ALA A 44 -10.70 7.98 -5.46
C ALA A 44 -11.39 7.21 -6.59
N PHE A 45 -11.10 7.60 -7.84
CA PHE A 45 -11.61 6.96 -9.05
C PHE A 45 -13.14 6.73 -9.02
N ASP A 46 -13.91 7.82 -9.00
CA ASP A 46 -15.38 7.77 -9.02
C ASP A 46 -16.03 6.98 -7.86
N ASN A 47 -15.40 7.03 -6.69
CA ASN A 47 -15.76 6.29 -5.47
C ASN A 47 -15.53 4.78 -5.52
N GLU A 48 -14.70 4.30 -6.45
CA GLU A 48 -14.18 2.93 -6.39
C GLU A 48 -13.21 2.74 -5.21
N GLY A 49 -12.58 3.84 -4.78
CA GLY A 49 -11.64 3.87 -3.68
C GLY A 49 -10.23 3.47 -4.11
N ALA A 50 -9.22 3.93 -3.37
CA ALA A 50 -7.84 3.60 -3.64
C ALA A 50 -6.97 3.66 -2.38
N ASP A 51 -5.94 2.82 -2.37
CA ASP A 51 -4.98 2.68 -1.28
C ASP A 51 -3.61 3.25 -1.69
N TRP A 52 -2.88 3.82 -0.72
CA TRP A 52 -1.48 4.23 -0.88
C TRP A 52 -0.66 3.92 0.37
N LEU A 53 0.65 3.77 0.20
CA LEU A 53 1.59 3.57 1.30
C LEU A 53 2.22 4.90 1.72
N SER A 54 2.37 5.10 3.03
CA SER A 54 3.03 6.25 3.64
C SER A 54 4.00 5.80 4.73
N SER A 55 5.11 6.51 4.91
CA SER A 55 6.03 6.30 6.04
C SER A 55 5.60 7.04 7.31
N GLY A 56 4.53 7.83 7.25
CA GLY A 56 3.98 8.56 8.39
C GLY A 56 2.47 8.47 8.48
N GLU A 57 1.93 8.77 9.66
CA GLU A 57 0.49 8.75 9.94
C GLU A 57 -0.27 9.91 9.29
N GLU A 58 0.42 10.98 8.90
CA GLU A 58 -0.19 12.12 8.22
C GLU A 58 -0.85 11.67 6.92
N ILE A 59 -2.13 12.03 6.74
CA ILE A 59 -2.86 11.78 5.49
C ILE A 59 -2.43 12.81 4.45
N ARG A 60 -1.81 12.33 3.37
CA ARG A 60 -1.40 13.12 2.21
C ARG A 60 -1.91 12.47 0.92
N ASN A 61 -3.19 12.66 0.65
CA ASN A 61 -3.93 12.03 -0.44
C ASN A 61 -3.36 12.36 -1.83
N PRO A 62 -2.80 11.37 -2.55
CA PRO A 62 -2.19 11.60 -3.87
C PRO A 62 -3.22 11.74 -5.01
N TYR A 63 -4.47 11.32 -4.79
CA TYR A 63 -5.49 11.22 -5.82
C TYR A 63 -6.21 12.54 -6.10
N PHE A 64 -6.16 13.50 -5.18
CA PHE A 64 -6.89 14.76 -5.33
C PHE A 64 -6.01 16.02 -5.20
N GLY A 65 -4.71 15.84 -4.97
CA GLY A 65 -3.78 16.95 -4.75
C GLY A 65 -4.26 17.87 -3.62
N ASP A 66 -4.03 19.18 -3.77
CA ASP A 66 -4.31 20.16 -2.71
C ASP A 66 -5.80 20.27 -2.34
N LYS A 67 -6.71 19.84 -3.22
CA LYS A 67 -8.16 19.98 -2.99
C LYS A 67 -8.64 19.15 -1.79
N MET A 68 -8.04 17.99 -1.57
CA MET A 68 -8.43 17.04 -0.53
C MET A 68 -7.21 16.34 0.09
N LEU A 69 -6.12 17.08 0.27
CA LEU A 69 -4.83 16.54 0.70
C LEU A 69 -4.92 15.75 2.00
N THR A 70 -5.76 16.18 2.95
CA THR A 70 -5.94 15.52 4.25
C THR A 70 -7.14 14.57 4.31
N CYS A 71 -7.79 14.29 3.18
CA CYS A 71 -8.95 13.41 3.12
C CYS A 71 -8.51 11.96 2.94
N GLY A 72 -8.89 11.11 3.88
CA GLY A 72 -8.58 9.68 3.88
C GLY A 72 -8.45 9.17 5.31
N SER A 73 -8.03 7.92 5.43
CA SER A 73 -7.85 7.27 6.72
C SER A 73 -6.75 6.22 6.65
N ILE A 74 -6.06 5.98 7.77
CA ILE A 74 -5.19 4.81 7.92
C ILE A 74 -6.08 3.56 7.95
N LYS A 75 -5.81 2.61 7.06
CA LYS A 75 -6.46 1.30 6.96
C LYS A 75 -5.69 0.23 7.72
N GLU A 76 -4.37 0.24 7.61
CA GLU A 76 -3.48 -0.74 8.22
C GLU A 76 -2.10 -0.13 8.50
N ALA A 77 -1.41 -0.64 9.52
CA ALA A 77 0.00 -0.31 9.79
C ALA A 77 0.83 -1.58 9.69
N PHE A 78 1.85 -1.56 8.85
CA PHE A 78 2.89 -2.59 8.73
C PHE A 78 4.06 -2.19 9.64
N PRO A 79 4.22 -2.78 10.82
CA PRO A 79 5.26 -2.38 11.77
C PRO A 79 6.66 -2.81 11.29
N LEU A 80 7.68 -2.12 11.83
CA LEU A 80 9.12 -2.41 11.66
C LEU A 80 9.49 -3.90 11.79
N GLU A 81 8.85 -4.57 12.75
CA GLU A 81 9.14 -5.96 13.06
C GLU A 81 8.18 -6.88 12.30
N HIS A 82 8.71 -7.62 11.32
CA HIS A 82 8.02 -8.79 10.80
C HIS A 82 8.07 -9.89 11.86
N LYS A 83 7.11 -9.92 12.79
CA LYS A 83 6.88 -11.14 13.55
C LYS A 83 6.39 -12.16 12.52
N PRO A 84 7.10 -13.29 12.30
CA PRO A 84 6.60 -14.31 11.39
C PRO A 84 5.22 -14.70 11.91
N THR A 85 4.18 -14.37 11.15
CA THR A 85 2.84 -14.85 11.45
C THR A 85 2.95 -16.36 11.36
N ALA A 86 2.88 -17.03 12.51
CA ALA A 86 2.91 -18.47 12.60
C ALA A 86 1.66 -19.03 11.92
N GLN A 87 1.67 -19.13 10.59
CA GLN A 87 0.74 -19.93 9.82
C GLN A 87 1.24 -20.10 8.37
N ALA A 88 1.49 -21.38 8.05
CA ALA A 88 1.65 -22.02 6.75
C ALA A 88 3.07 -22.19 6.16
N ARG A 89 3.86 -23.07 6.78
CA ARG A 89 4.55 -24.16 6.04
C ARG A 89 4.37 -25.47 6.81
N PRO A 90 3.60 -26.46 6.34
CA PRO A 90 3.78 -27.81 6.86
C PRO A 90 5.13 -28.31 6.37
N ASP A 91 5.94 -28.76 7.31
CA ASP A 91 7.26 -29.34 7.11
C ASP A 91 7.24 -30.37 5.97
N GLN A 92 8.00 -30.13 4.91
CA GLN A 92 8.46 -31.21 4.04
C GLN A 92 9.60 -31.93 4.74
N VAL A 93 9.25 -32.81 5.66
CA VAL A 93 10.14 -33.88 6.14
C VAL A 93 10.42 -34.79 4.94
N HIS A 94 11.58 -34.60 4.31
CA HIS A 94 12.19 -35.63 3.48
C HIS A 94 12.75 -36.69 4.44
N ASN A 95 12.04 -37.81 4.59
CA ASN A 95 12.59 -39.01 5.22
C ASN A 95 13.52 -39.73 4.21
N HIS A 96 14.68 -40.13 4.72
CA HIS A 96 15.59 -41.13 4.12
C HIS A 96 14.96 -42.53 4.18
#